data_AF-A0AAN8F1Y9-F1
#
_entry.id   AF-A0AAN8F1Y9-F1
#
_cell.length_a   1.000
_cell.length_b   1.000
_cell.length_c   1.000
_cell.angle_alpha   90.00
_cell.angle_beta   90.00
_cell.angle_gamma   90.00
#
_symmetry.space_group_name_H-M   'P 1'
#
loop_
_entity.id
_entity.type
_entity.pdbx_description
1 polymer ?
#
loop_
_entity_poly.entity_id
_entity_poly.type
_entity_poly.pdbx_seq_one_letter_code
_entity_poly.pdbx_strand_id
1 'polypeptide(L)'
;LVYKWFLFLHKLSYVLGIAGYIIMIFTLMGLNFIFGLQSTTCMDTGILLLFYGLYYGVLGRDFAHICTDRMACKIGYFTHDGLPKKHLDDGVCAVCDNRLVTLLENSGDDEDAVEEKTYRLSCGHIFHEFCIRGWVVVGKLQTCPYCKEKVDLQRMFKNPWEKPHLFYGQLLDWIRYLVCWQPLIVTFVQGLNHLLGLE
;
A
#
# COMPACT_ATOMS: atom_id res chain seq x y z
N LEU A 1 14.06 3.89 2.22
CA LEU A 1 14.01 4.20 0.77
C LEU A 1 12.95 3.38 0.03
N VAL A 2 13.01 2.05 0.07
CA VAL A 2 12.06 1.16 -0.65
C VAL A 2 10.58 1.48 -0.35
N TYR A 3 10.19 1.56 0.93
CA TYR A 3 8.81 1.89 1.30
C TYR A 3 8.38 3.31 0.92
N LYS A 4 9.30 4.28 0.88
CA LYS A 4 9.01 5.65 0.41
C LYS A 4 8.67 5.64 -1.07
N TRP A 5 9.38 4.84 -1.87
CA TRP A 5 9.11 4.69 -3.31
C TRP A 5 7.76 4.00 -3.57
N PHE A 6 7.44 2.93 -2.85
CA PHE A 6 6.12 2.29 -2.95
C PHE A 6 4.98 3.23 -2.52
N LEU A 7 5.19 4.03 -1.47
CA LEU A 7 4.22 5.05 -1.05
C LEU A 7 4.03 6.12 -2.14
N PHE A 8 5.12 6.54 -2.80
CA PHE A 8 5.05 7.48 -3.91
C PHE A 8 4.23 6.92 -5.09
N LEU A 9 4.50 5.67 -5.51
CA LEU A 9 3.71 5.02 -6.56
C LEU A 9 2.22 4.91 -6.20
N HIS A 10 1.92 4.55 -4.95
CA HIS A 10 0.55 4.47 -4.47
C HIS A 10 -0.15 5.83 -4.48
N LYS A 11 0.55 6.91 -4.10
CA LYS A 11 0.02 8.28 -4.20
C LYS A 11 -0.20 8.69 -5.65
N LEU A 12 0.72 8.34 -6.55
CA LEU A 12 0.59 8.64 -7.97
C LEU A 12 -0.63 7.94 -8.58
N SER A 13 -0.82 6.64 -8.31
CA SER A 13 -1.97 5.88 -8.79
C SER A 13 -3.29 6.42 -8.23
N TYR A 14 -3.29 6.84 -6.95
CA TYR A 14 -4.43 7.47 -6.30
C TYR A 14 -4.81 8.81 -6.94
N VAL A 15 -3.83 9.70 -7.16
CA VAL A 15 -4.05 10.99 -7.81
C VAL A 15 -4.55 10.80 -9.24
N LEU A 16 -3.97 9.86 -9.98
CA LEU A 16 -4.36 9.57 -11.35
C LEU A 16 -5.80 8.99 -11.43
N GLY A 17 -6.17 8.11 -10.50
CA GLY A 17 -7.53 7.59 -10.39
C GLY A 17 -8.57 8.68 -10.04
N ILE A 18 -8.24 9.58 -9.11
CA ILE A 18 -9.10 10.73 -8.76
C ILE A 18 -9.23 11.69 -9.94
N ALA A 19 -8.13 12.00 -10.63
CA ALA A 19 -8.17 12.87 -11.80
C ALA A 19 -9.10 12.29 -12.89
N GLY A 20 -9.02 10.98 -13.14
CA GLY A 20 -9.91 10.29 -14.08
C GLY A 20 -11.38 10.39 -13.66
N TYR A 21 -11.66 10.17 -12.37
CA TYR A 21 -13.02 10.29 -11.82
C TYR A 21 -13.58 11.72 -11.92
N ILE A 22 -12.77 12.74 -11.64
CA ILE A 22 -13.17 14.15 -11.77
C ILE A 22 -13.49 14.48 -13.23
N ILE A 23 -12.65 14.03 -14.19
CA ILE A 23 -12.90 14.21 -15.61
C ILE A 23 -14.23 13.56 -16.01
N MET A 24 -14.49 12.33 -15.55
CA MET A 24 -15.76 11.64 -15.80
C MET A 24 -16.97 12.42 -15.26
N ILE A 25 -16.95 12.84 -13.99
CA ILE A 25 -18.05 13.63 -13.42
C ILE A 25 -18.23 14.94 -14.19
N PHE A 26 -17.13 15.61 -14.51
CA PHE A 26 -17.15 16.86 -15.27
C PHE A 26 -17.83 16.67 -16.64
N THR A 27 -17.58 15.54 -17.31
CA THR A 27 -18.27 15.19 -18.57
C THR A 27 -19.76 14.90 -18.36
N LEU A 28 -20.12 14.17 -17.30
CA LEU A 28 -21.51 13.81 -16.99
C LEU A 28 -22.37 15.01 -16.60
N MET A 29 -21.79 16.02 -15.94
CA MET A 29 -22.47 17.27 -15.60
C MET A 29 -22.72 18.17 -16.82
N GLY A 30 -22.28 17.78 -18.02
CA GLY A 30 -22.49 18.57 -19.24
C GLY A 30 -21.64 19.85 -19.32
N LEU A 31 -20.76 20.09 -18.34
CA LEU A 31 -19.85 21.25 -18.32
C LEU A 31 -18.87 21.22 -19.50
N ASN A 32 -18.64 20.05 -20.10
CA ASN A 32 -17.87 19.92 -21.34
C ASN A 32 -18.46 20.72 -22.51
N PHE A 33 -19.78 20.93 -22.50
CA PHE A 33 -20.48 21.73 -23.51
C PHE A 33 -20.15 23.23 -23.40
N ILE A 34 -19.81 23.72 -22.20
CA ILE A 34 -19.40 25.11 -21.95
C ILE A 34 -17.99 25.39 -22.52
N PHE A 35 -17.12 24.39 -22.52
CA PHE A 35 -15.74 24.51 -23.02
C PHE A 35 -15.57 24.07 -24.49
N GLY A 36 -16.64 23.65 -25.16
CA GLY A 36 -16.59 23.23 -26.57
C GLY A 36 -15.80 21.94 -26.83
N LEU A 37 -15.54 21.15 -25.78
CA LEU A 37 -14.81 19.90 -25.88
C LEU A 37 -15.76 18.75 -26.24
N GLN A 38 -15.32 17.89 -27.17
CA GLN A 38 -16.10 16.73 -27.61
C GLN A 38 -16.30 15.77 -26.43
N SER A 39 -17.56 15.60 -26.01
CA SER A 39 -17.91 14.89 -24.78
C SER A 39 -17.49 13.41 -24.80
N THR A 40 -17.47 12.78 -25.98
CA THR A 40 -17.04 11.39 -26.17
C THR A 40 -15.56 11.21 -25.83
N THR A 41 -14.68 12.02 -26.42
CA THR A 41 -13.23 11.91 -26.23
C THR A 41 -12.83 12.16 -24.77
N CYS A 42 -13.50 13.09 -24.11
CA CYS A 42 -13.22 13.41 -22.72
C CYS A 42 -13.70 12.32 -21.76
N MET A 43 -14.86 11.70 -22.03
CA MET A 43 -15.34 10.54 -21.29
C MET A 43 -14.41 9.34 -21.46
N ASP A 44 -13.98 9.03 -22.69
CA ASP A 44 -13.03 7.95 -22.98
C ASP A 44 -11.69 8.18 -22.27
N THR A 45 -11.20 9.43 -22.30
CA THR A 45 -9.96 9.81 -21.59
C THR A 45 -10.11 9.65 -20.08
N GLY A 46 -11.24 10.07 -19.49
CA GLY A 46 -11.51 9.92 -18.06
C GLY A 46 -11.57 8.45 -17.63
N ILE A 47 -12.25 7.61 -18.42
CA ILE A 47 -12.35 6.17 -18.20
C ILE A 47 -10.96 5.52 -18.31
N LEU A 48 -10.21 5.78 -19.38
CA LEU A 48 -8.86 5.26 -19.57
C LEU A 48 -7.95 5.62 -18.40
N LEU A 49 -7.94 6.91 -18.00
CA LEU A 49 -7.13 7.37 -16.88
C LEU A 49 -7.53 6.67 -15.58
N LEU A 50 -8.83 6.52 -15.30
CA LEU A 50 -9.32 5.80 -14.13
C LEU A 50 -8.87 4.34 -14.14
N PHE A 51 -9.01 3.63 -15.26
CA PHE A 51 -8.56 2.25 -15.40
C PHE A 51 -7.05 2.10 -15.23
N TYR A 52 -6.25 2.99 -15.83
CA TYR A 52 -4.80 2.97 -15.64
C TYR A 52 -4.41 3.23 -14.18
N GLY A 53 -5.08 4.17 -13.51
CA GLY A 53 -4.84 4.46 -12.09
C GLY A 53 -5.15 3.27 -11.20
N LEU A 54 -6.27 2.59 -11.44
CA LEU A 54 -6.64 1.38 -10.71
C LEU A 54 -5.69 0.21 -11.03
N TYR A 55 -5.36 -0.01 -12.30
CA TYR A 55 -4.48 -1.09 -12.75
C TYR A 55 -3.08 -0.99 -12.11
N TYR A 56 -2.42 0.16 -12.26
CA TYR A 56 -1.10 0.37 -11.65
C TYR A 56 -1.17 0.42 -10.12
N GLY A 57 -2.30 0.84 -9.55
CA GLY A 57 -2.55 0.76 -8.11
C GLY A 57 -2.59 -0.67 -7.57
N VAL A 58 -3.35 -1.57 -8.21
CA VAL A 58 -3.41 -2.99 -7.85
C VAL A 58 -2.04 -3.63 -8.04
N LEU A 59 -1.43 -3.43 -9.21
CA LEU A 59 -0.12 -3.99 -9.54
C LEU A 59 0.97 -3.54 -8.55
N GLY A 60 1.03 -2.24 -8.24
CA GLY A 60 1.98 -1.68 -7.30
C GLY A 60 1.83 -2.26 -5.89
N ARG A 61 0.60 -2.54 -5.45
CA ARG A 61 0.30 -3.16 -4.16
C ARG A 61 0.73 -4.62 -4.09
N ASP A 62 0.53 -5.39 -5.15
CA ASP A 62 0.95 -6.80 -5.20
C ASP A 62 2.49 -6.92 -5.24
N PHE A 63 3.18 -6.07 -6.02
CA PHE A 63 4.64 -6.01 -6.01
C PHE A 63 5.19 -5.62 -4.64
N ALA A 64 4.59 -4.61 -4.00
CA ALA A 64 4.95 -4.21 -2.64
C ALA A 64 4.91 -5.38 -1.66
N HIS A 65 3.83 -6.18 -1.68
CA HIS A 65 3.69 -7.36 -0.83
C HIS A 65 4.79 -8.38 -1.08
N ILE A 66 5.03 -8.74 -2.35
CA ILE A 66 6.07 -9.71 -2.73
C ILE A 66 7.46 -9.22 -2.31
N CYS A 67 7.76 -7.93 -2.50
CA CYS A 67 9.01 -7.33 -2.08
C CYS A 67 9.18 -7.37 -0.55
N THR A 68 8.12 -7.09 0.21
CA THR A 68 8.16 -7.18 1.67
C THR A 68 8.35 -8.61 2.14
N ASP A 69 7.69 -9.60 1.54
CA ASP A 69 7.90 -11.02 1.87
C ASP A 69 9.36 -11.45 1.60
N ARG A 70 9.92 -11.04 0.46
CA ARG A 70 11.33 -11.31 0.13
C ARG A 70 12.29 -10.65 1.12
N MET A 71 11.99 -9.43 1.54
CA MET A 71 12.77 -8.75 2.57
C MET A 71 12.66 -9.46 3.92
N ALA A 72 11.46 -9.91 4.31
CA ALA A 72 11.23 -10.69 5.52
C ALA A 72 12.06 -11.98 5.55
N CYS A 73 12.13 -12.70 4.43
CA CYS A 73 12.99 -13.88 4.31
C CYS A 73 14.48 -13.56 4.44
N LYS A 74 14.93 -12.40 3.97
CA LYS A 74 16.36 -12.00 3.99
C LYS A 74 16.82 -11.48 5.36
N ILE A 75 15.91 -10.88 6.13
CA ILE A 75 16.17 -10.35 7.47
C ILE A 75 16.63 -11.47 8.41
N GLY A 76 15.95 -12.63 8.42
CA GLY A 76 16.47 -13.85 9.03
C GLY A 76 16.69 -13.84 10.55
N TYR A 77 16.19 -12.82 11.27
CA TYR A 77 16.32 -12.69 12.74
C TYR A 77 15.49 -13.73 13.52
N PHE A 78 14.50 -14.35 12.89
CA PHE A 78 13.63 -15.34 13.52
C PHE A 78 13.64 -16.67 12.77
N THR A 79 14.03 -17.74 13.47
CA THR A 79 13.94 -19.13 13.04
C THR A 79 13.08 -19.90 14.05
N HIS A 80 12.14 -20.74 13.59
CA HIS A 80 11.32 -21.56 14.50
C HIS A 80 12.15 -22.68 15.19
N ASP A 81 13.32 -23.03 14.62
CA ASP A 81 14.20 -24.13 15.07
C ASP A 81 15.34 -23.66 16.00
N GLY A 82 15.15 -22.56 16.73
CA GLY A 82 15.94 -22.25 17.94
C GLY A 82 17.03 -21.19 17.80
N LEU A 83 17.96 -21.28 16.85
CA LEU A 83 19.09 -20.32 16.76
C LEU A 83 18.90 -19.29 15.63
N PRO A 84 18.83 -17.97 15.96
CA PRO A 84 18.72 -16.92 14.96
C PRO A 84 20.01 -16.84 14.12
N LYS A 85 19.87 -16.71 12.80
CA LYS A 85 21.03 -16.64 11.89
C LYS A 85 21.79 -15.31 11.98
N LYS A 86 21.20 -14.29 12.60
CA LYS A 86 21.76 -12.95 12.79
C LYS A 86 21.35 -12.41 14.15
N HIS A 87 22.26 -11.71 14.81
CA HIS A 87 21.98 -10.87 15.96
C HIS A 87 21.84 -9.43 15.48
N LEU A 88 20.92 -8.66 16.05
CA LEU A 88 20.74 -7.25 15.74
C LEU A 88 21.54 -6.43 16.76
N ASP A 89 22.36 -5.48 16.30
CA ASP A 89 23.07 -4.57 17.20
C ASP A 89 22.11 -3.57 17.85
N ASP A 90 22.39 -3.23 19.11
CA ASP A 90 21.58 -2.29 19.87
C ASP A 90 21.54 -0.92 19.18
N GLY A 91 20.33 -0.42 18.94
CA GLY A 91 20.13 0.89 18.29
C GLY A 91 20.15 0.84 16.76
N VAL A 92 19.96 -0.32 16.12
CA VAL A 92 19.77 -0.44 14.67
C VAL A 92 18.35 -0.91 14.32
N CYS A 93 17.73 -0.31 13.29
CA CYS A 93 16.41 -0.73 12.82
C CYS A 93 16.49 -2.03 12.01
N ALA A 94 15.86 -3.11 12.47
CA ALA A 94 15.93 -4.44 11.83
C ALA A 94 15.39 -4.50 10.38
N VAL A 95 14.67 -3.46 9.93
CA VAL A 95 14.03 -3.39 8.60
C VAL A 95 14.94 -2.71 7.58
N CYS A 96 15.66 -1.66 7.98
CA CYS A 96 16.49 -0.85 7.07
C CYS A 96 17.97 -0.85 7.41
N ASP A 97 18.37 -1.50 8.51
CA ASP A 97 19.75 -1.62 8.98
C ASP A 97 20.46 -0.29 9.29
N ASN A 98 19.69 0.78 9.50
CA ASN A 98 20.20 2.11 9.85
C ASN A 98 20.04 2.37 11.36
N ARG A 99 20.92 3.22 11.91
CA ARG A 99 20.93 3.62 13.32
C ARG A 99 19.64 4.36 13.70
N LEU A 100 19.05 3.96 14.83
CA LEU A 100 17.91 4.60 15.47
C LEU A 100 18.42 5.77 16.31
N VAL A 101 18.31 7.00 15.78
CA VAL A 101 18.56 8.20 16.59
C VAL A 101 17.43 8.32 17.58
N THR A 102 17.73 8.05 18.85
CA THR A 102 16.76 8.18 19.94
C THR A 102 16.74 9.66 20.34
N LEU A 103 15.56 10.21 20.64
CA LEU A 103 15.31 11.61 21.06
C LEU A 103 16.11 12.11 22.29
N LEU A 104 17.11 11.35 22.75
CA LEU A 104 17.96 11.65 23.90
C LEU A 104 19.34 12.20 23.51
N GLU A 105 19.77 12.10 22.25
CA GLU A 105 21.03 12.69 21.76
C GLU A 105 20.76 14.05 21.08
N ASN A 106 20.17 14.98 21.84
CA ASN A 106 20.19 16.40 21.46
C ASN A 106 21.57 16.98 21.82
N SER A 107 22.52 16.93 20.89
CA SER A 107 23.62 17.91 20.81
C SER A 107 24.48 17.62 19.57
N GLY A 108 24.27 18.35 18.48
CA GLY A 108 25.22 18.37 17.38
C GLY A 108 24.57 18.72 16.05
N ASP A 109 24.60 20.01 15.74
CA ASP A 109 24.52 20.65 14.43
C ASP A 109 24.68 19.72 13.21
N ASP A 110 23.58 19.26 12.62
CA ASP A 110 23.53 18.87 11.22
C ASP A 110 22.11 19.14 10.68
N GLU A 111 21.97 20.27 9.97
CA GLU A 111 20.70 20.84 9.48
C GLU A 111 20.05 20.08 8.30
N ASP A 112 20.52 18.88 7.93
CA ASP A 112 20.07 18.16 6.73
C ASP A 112 19.53 16.73 6.96
N ALA A 113 19.48 16.26 8.21
CA ALA A 113 18.90 14.95 8.52
C ALA A 113 17.41 15.08 8.82
N VAL A 114 16.55 14.71 7.86
CA VAL A 114 15.11 14.52 8.11
C VAL A 114 14.96 13.47 9.21
N GLU A 115 14.78 13.92 10.46
CA GLU A 115 14.62 13.06 11.64
C GLU A 115 13.44 12.09 11.43
N GLU A 116 13.73 10.84 11.06
CA GLU A 116 12.72 9.81 10.97
C GLU A 116 12.31 9.41 12.39
N LYS A 117 11.12 9.83 12.81
CA LYS A 117 10.52 9.46 14.10
C LYS A 117 10.63 7.95 14.35
N THR A 118 11.00 7.57 15.56
CA THR A 118 11.04 6.17 16.00
C THR A 118 9.72 5.76 16.67
N TYR A 119 9.29 4.52 16.44
CA TYR A 119 8.10 3.94 17.05
C TYR A 119 8.45 2.65 17.81
N ARG A 120 7.99 2.56 19.06
CA ARG A 120 8.16 1.38 19.93
C ARG A 120 6.91 0.50 19.90
N LEU A 121 7.07 -0.76 19.51
CA LEU A 121 6.01 -1.78 19.51
C LEU A 121 5.67 -2.27 20.93
N SER A 122 4.54 -2.97 21.07
CA SER A 122 4.12 -3.65 22.32
C SER A 122 5.15 -4.68 22.81
N CYS A 123 5.76 -5.42 21.88
CA CYS A 123 6.87 -6.34 22.13
C CYS A 123 8.18 -5.68 22.60
N GLY A 124 8.23 -4.35 22.69
CA GLY A 124 9.39 -3.60 23.16
C GLY A 124 10.39 -3.17 22.09
N HIS A 125 10.37 -3.77 20.90
CA HIS A 125 11.26 -3.44 19.78
C HIS A 125 10.97 -2.06 19.18
N ILE A 126 12.02 -1.34 18.79
CA ILE A 126 11.98 0.03 18.26
C ILE A 126 12.36 0.01 16.77
N PHE A 127 11.59 0.73 15.95
CA PHE A 127 11.81 0.84 14.51
C PHE A 127 11.59 2.29 14.05
N HIS A 128 12.09 2.65 12.87
CA HIS A 128 11.66 3.89 12.20
C HIS A 128 10.16 3.80 11.86
N GLU A 129 9.42 4.89 12.09
CA GLU A 129 7.98 4.98 11.86
C GLU A 129 7.62 4.59 10.41
N PHE A 130 8.38 5.08 9.43
CA PHE A 130 8.17 4.73 8.01
C PHE A 130 8.47 3.26 7.70
N CYS A 131 9.45 2.66 8.37
CA CYS A 131 9.82 1.27 8.16
C CYS A 131 8.73 0.32 8.68
N ILE A 132 8.28 0.55 9.92
CA ILE A 132 7.23 -0.29 10.52
C ILE A 132 5.86 -0.05 9.86
N ARG A 133 5.56 1.18 9.47
CA ARG A 133 4.33 1.50 8.71
C ARG A 133 4.36 0.87 7.33
N GLY A 134 5.49 0.91 6.63
CA GLY A 134 5.67 0.23 5.35
C GLY A 134 5.48 -1.28 5.48
N TRP A 135 6.12 -1.89 6.47
CA TRP A 135 5.99 -3.32 6.76
C TRP A 135 4.53 -3.76 6.97
N VAL A 136 3.81 -3.02 7.81
CA VAL A 136 2.44 -3.34 8.22
C VAL A 136 1.39 -3.00 7.15
N VAL A 137 1.50 -1.83 6.52
CA VAL A 137 0.48 -1.32 5.57
C VAL A 137 0.76 -1.79 4.15
N VAL A 138 2.00 -1.60 3.69
CA VAL A 138 2.40 -1.88 2.30
C VAL A 138 2.69 -3.37 2.13
N GLY A 139 3.38 -3.97 3.10
CA GLY A 139 3.68 -5.40 3.11
C GLY A 139 2.56 -6.31 3.61
N LYS A 140 1.50 -5.76 4.21
CA LYS A 140 0.42 -6.51 4.89
C LYS A 140 0.91 -7.48 5.98
N LEU A 141 2.13 -7.32 6.47
CA LEU A 141 2.69 -8.15 7.54
C LEU A 141 2.35 -7.56 8.90
N GLN A 142 1.37 -8.19 9.57
CA GLN A 142 0.84 -7.75 10.87
C GLN A 142 1.65 -8.28 12.08
N THR A 143 2.95 -8.50 11.88
CA THR A 143 3.84 -9.12 12.87
C THR A 143 5.13 -8.35 12.98
N CYS A 144 5.72 -8.32 14.17
CA CYS A 144 7.03 -7.73 14.40
C CYS A 144 8.07 -8.40 13.48
N PRO A 145 8.91 -7.63 12.75
CA PRO A 145 9.97 -8.19 11.92
C PRO A 145 10.99 -9.04 12.68
N TYR A 146 11.12 -8.81 13.99
CA TYR A 146 12.08 -9.48 14.86
C TYR A 146 11.47 -10.68 15.60
N CYS A 147 10.49 -10.48 16.48
CA CYS A 147 9.93 -11.55 17.32
C CYS A 147 8.68 -12.24 16.74
N LYS A 148 8.19 -11.80 15.57
CA LYS A 148 6.91 -12.24 14.97
C LYS A 148 5.66 -12.09 15.84
N GLU A 149 5.74 -11.35 16.95
CA GLU A 149 4.57 -11.00 17.76
C GLU A 149 3.62 -10.10 16.96
N LYS A 150 2.31 -10.28 17.14
CA LYS A 150 1.31 -9.47 16.43
C LYS A 150 1.40 -8.01 16.86
N VAL A 151 1.29 -7.11 15.88
CA VAL A 151 1.39 -5.66 16.10
C VAL A 151 0.00 -5.04 16.32
N ASP A 152 -0.12 -4.18 17.34
CA ASP A 152 -1.36 -3.45 17.63
C ASP A 152 -1.57 -2.27 16.67
N LEU A 153 -2.31 -2.53 15.59
CA LEU A 153 -2.66 -1.54 14.56
C LEU A 153 -3.33 -0.27 15.10
N GLN A 154 -4.21 -0.40 16.10
CA GLN A 154 -4.96 0.74 16.64
C GLN A 154 -4.06 1.79 17.30
N ARG A 155 -2.95 1.35 17.90
CA ARG A 155 -2.00 2.26 18.57
C ARG A 155 -1.08 2.96 17.57
N MET A 156 -0.88 2.39 16.39
CA MET A 156 -0.06 2.97 15.32
C MET A 156 -0.79 4.10 14.58
N PHE A 157 -2.09 3.92 14.28
CA PHE A 157 -2.90 4.89 13.53
C PHE A 157 -3.79 5.72 14.45
N LYS A 158 -3.20 6.65 15.21
CA LYS A 158 -3.96 7.53 16.11
C LYS A 158 -4.82 8.56 15.37
N ASN A 159 -4.41 8.97 14.17
CA ASN A 159 -5.08 10.04 13.42
C ASN A 159 -6.09 9.48 12.39
N PRO A 160 -7.39 9.84 12.48
CA PRO A 160 -8.41 9.42 11.52
C PRO A 160 -8.11 9.83 10.07
N TRP A 161 -7.38 10.93 9.88
CA TRP A 161 -6.95 11.47 8.59
C TRP A 161 -5.90 10.61 7.87
N GLU A 162 -5.36 9.60 8.54
CA GLU A 162 -4.51 8.56 7.94
C GLU A 162 -5.34 7.38 7.41
N LYS A 163 -6.66 7.37 7.55
CA LYS A 163 -7.50 6.29 7.02
C LYS A 163 -7.75 6.33 5.49
N PRO A 164 -7.70 7.47 4.76
CA PRO A 164 -8.03 7.49 3.33
C PRO A 164 -7.14 6.57 2.47
N HIS A 165 -5.83 6.53 2.72
CA HIS A 165 -4.93 5.63 1.98
C HIS A 165 -5.15 4.15 2.34
N LEU A 166 -5.63 3.86 3.55
CA LEU A 166 -6.02 2.51 3.96
C LEU A 166 -7.30 2.08 3.23
N PHE A 167 -8.30 2.95 3.13
CA PHE A 167 -9.55 2.66 2.40
C PHE A 167 -9.30 2.45 0.90
N TYR A 168 -8.49 3.31 0.26
CA TYR A 168 -8.11 3.11 -1.13
C TYR A 168 -7.33 1.79 -1.31
N GLY A 169 -6.46 1.45 -0.35
CA GLY A 169 -5.82 0.13 -0.33
C GLY A 169 -6.82 -1.04 -0.26
N GLN A 170 -7.86 -0.95 0.58
CA GLN A 170 -8.91 -1.96 0.64
C GLN A 170 -9.72 -2.03 -0.65
N LEU A 171 -10.05 -0.88 -1.25
CA LEU A 171 -10.73 -0.82 -2.55
C LEU A 171 -9.94 -1.57 -3.64
N LEU A 172 -8.61 -1.37 -3.69
CA LEU A 172 -7.75 -2.08 -4.63
C LEU A 172 -7.75 -3.60 -4.41
N ASP A 173 -7.80 -4.07 -3.15
CA ASP A 173 -7.93 -5.50 -2.86
C ASP A 173 -9.27 -6.06 -3.32
N TRP A 174 -10.36 -5.32 -3.12
CA TRP A 174 -11.68 -5.69 -3.63
C TRP A 174 -11.71 -5.80 -5.16
N ILE A 175 -11.11 -4.83 -5.85
CA ILE A 175 -10.98 -4.85 -7.31
C ILE A 175 -10.19 -6.09 -7.75
N ARG A 176 -9.06 -6.39 -7.08
CA ARG A 176 -8.26 -7.59 -7.38
C ARG A 176 -9.07 -8.88 -7.21
N TYR A 177 -9.85 -8.99 -6.14
CA TYR A 177 -10.76 -10.13 -5.96
C TYR A 177 -11.80 -10.18 -7.10
N LEU A 178 -12.44 -9.06 -7.42
CA LEU A 178 -13.42 -9.02 -8.51
C LEU A 178 -12.82 -9.50 -9.84
N VAL A 179 -11.60 -9.05 -10.19
CA VAL A 179 -10.89 -9.47 -11.42
C VAL A 179 -10.56 -10.97 -11.40
N CYS A 180 -10.09 -11.50 -10.27
CA CYS A 180 -9.78 -12.92 -10.14
C CYS A 180 -11.03 -13.82 -10.27
N TRP A 181 -12.19 -13.32 -9.83
CA TRP A 181 -13.47 -14.03 -9.93
C TRP A 181 -14.14 -13.90 -11.30
N GLN A 182 -13.69 -13.00 -12.19
CA GLN A 182 -14.29 -12.82 -13.53
C GLN A 182 -14.45 -14.12 -14.32
N PRO A 183 -13.45 -15.01 -14.44
CA PRO A 183 -13.61 -16.27 -15.18
C PRO A 183 -14.71 -17.16 -14.60
N LEU A 184 -14.80 -17.25 -13.26
CA LEU A 184 -15.85 -18.02 -12.59
C LEU A 184 -17.24 -17.45 -12.85
N ILE A 185 -17.38 -16.13 -12.81
CA ILE A 185 -18.65 -15.44 -13.09
C ILE A 185 -19.06 -15.69 -14.54
N VAL A 186 -18.14 -15.55 -15.50
CA VAL A 186 -18.41 -15.77 -16.93
C VAL A 186 -18.81 -17.22 -17.19
N THR A 187 -18.06 -18.19 -16.67
CA THR A 187 -18.39 -19.62 -16.83
C THR A 187 -19.73 -19.97 -16.17
N PHE A 188 -20.04 -19.39 -15.01
CA PHE A 188 -21.31 -19.59 -14.34
C PHE A 188 -22.49 -19.03 -15.14
N VAL A 189 -22.36 -17.80 -15.65
CA VAL A 189 -23.40 -17.16 -16.47
C VAL A 189 -23.59 -17.93 -17.78
N GLN A 190 -22.52 -18.36 -18.44
CA GLN A 190 -22.59 -19.22 -19.63
C GLN A 190 -23.28 -20.55 -19.32
N GLY A 191 -22.94 -21.19 -18.20
CA GLY A 191 -23.58 -22.43 -17.77
C GLY A 191 -25.09 -22.27 -17.49
N LEU A 192 -25.50 -21.16 -16.87
CA LEU A 192 -26.91 -20.84 -16.66
C LEU A 192 -27.65 -20.58 -17.97
N ASN A 193 -27.06 -19.81 -18.89
CA ASN A 193 -27.65 -19.53 -20.19
C ASN A 193 -27.85 -20.81 -21.01
N HIS A 194 -26.85 -21.70 -21.01
CA HIS A 194 -26.96 -23.02 -21.65
C HIS A 194 -28.03 -23.89 -20.99
N LEU A 195 -28.16 -23.87 -19.65
CA LEU A 195 -29.15 -24.67 -18.94
C LEU A 195 -30.59 -24.16 -19.13
N LEU A 196 -30.76 -22.84 -19.23
CA LEU A 196 -32.05 -22.19 -19.50
C LEU A 196 -32.41 -22.17 -20.99
N GLY A 197 -31.53 -22.65 -21.88
CA GLY A 197 -31.77 -22.66 -23.33
C GLY A 197 -31.89 -21.27 -23.96
N LEU A 198 -31.25 -20.27 -23.36
CA LEU A 198 -31.16 -18.89 -23.86
C LEU A 198 -29.96 -18.67 -24.80
N GLU A 199 -29.37 -19.77 -25.27
CA GLU A 199 -28.34 -19.84 -26.31
C GLU A 199 -28.86 -20.69 -27.47
#